data_AF-A0A0F3NS27-F1
#
_entry.id   AF-A0A0F3NS27-F1
#
_cell.length_a   1.000
_cell.length_b   1.000
_cell.length_c   1.000
_cell.angle_alpha   90.00
_cell.angle_beta   90.00
_cell.angle_gamma   90.00
#
_symmetry.space_group_name_H-M   'P 1'
#
loop_
_entity.id
_entity.type
_entity.pdbx_description
1 polymer ?
#
loop_
_entity_poly.entity_id
_entity_poly.type
_entity_poly.pdbx_seq_one_letter_code
_entity_poly.pdbx_strand_id
1 'polypeptide(L)' 'MNNVERKKILVMPSEIMNLPDLTCYVKLAGNFPITKLTMQL' A
#
# COMPACT_ATOMS: atom_id res chain seq x y z
N MET A 1 0.30 -29.05 -10.70
CA MET A 1 -0.32 -28.12 -9.73
C MET A 1 -0.09 -26.71 -10.22
N ASN A 2 -1.11 -26.07 -10.80
CA ASN A 2 -0.98 -24.71 -11.32
C ASN A 2 -1.06 -23.73 -10.15
N ASN A 3 0.10 -23.30 -9.63
CA ASN A 3 0.18 -22.14 -8.72
C ASN A 3 -0.12 -20.88 -9.52
N VAL A 4 -1.41 -20.58 -9.71
CA VAL A 4 -1.84 -19.24 -10.11
C VAL A 4 -1.56 -18.35 -8.91
N GLU A 5 -0.40 -17.71 -8.88
CA GLU A 5 -0.09 -16.66 -7.91
C GLU A 5 -1.10 -15.53 -8.10
N ARG A 6 -2.20 -15.58 -7.33
CA ARG A 6 -3.14 -14.47 -7.24
C ARG A 6 -2.40 -13.32 -6.58
N LYS A 7 -1.95 -12.35 -7.39
CA LYS A 7 -1.45 -11.06 -6.89
C LYS A 7 -2.55 -10.45 -6.04
N LYS A 8 -2.35 -10.44 -4.72
CA LYS A 8 -3.29 -9.83 -3.78
C LYS A 8 -3.19 -8.32 -3.95
N ILE A 9 -4.32 -7.68 -4.24
CA ILE A 9 -4.42 -6.22 -4.17
C ILE A 9 -4.30 -5.83 -2.69
N LEU A 10 -3.28 -5.05 -2.36
CA LEU A 10 -3.02 -4.60 -0.99
C LEU A 10 -3.76 -3.30 -0.67
N VAL A 11 -4.00 -2.48 -1.68
CA VAL A 11 -4.70 -1.19 -1.58
C VAL A 11 -5.52 -0.99 -2.85
N MET A 12 -6.80 -0.68 -2.70
CA MET A 12 -7.70 -0.39 -3.82
C MET A 12 -7.49 1.04 -4.35
N PRO A 13 -7.75 1.30 -5.64
CA PRO A 13 -7.69 2.66 -6.19
C PRO A 13 -8.58 3.66 -5.43
N SER A 14 -9.77 3.22 -4.99
CA SER A 14 -10.68 4.04 -4.18
C SER A 14 -10.08 4.42 -2.82
N GLU A 15 -9.25 3.58 -2.22
CA GLU A 15 -8.58 3.91 -0.97
C GLU A 15 -7.51 4.99 -1.18
N ILE A 16 -6.84 4.99 -2.34
CA ILE A 16 -5.86 6.03 -2.70
C ILE A 16 -6.57 7.36 -2.98
N MET A 17 -7.67 7.34 -3.73
CA MET A 17 -8.44 8.55 -4.06
C MET A 17 -9.03 9.23 -2.83
N ASN A 18 -9.34 8.46 -1.78
CA ASN A 18 -9.90 8.95 -0.53
C ASN A 18 -8.86 9.05 0.60
N LEU A 19 -7.55 9.08 0.27
CA LEU A 19 -6.52 9.29 1.29
C LEU A 19 -6.67 10.70 1.88
N PRO A 20 -6.65 10.84 3.22
CA PRO A 20 -6.57 12.14 3.85
C PRO A 20 -5.29 12.87 3.45
N ASP A 21 -5.32 14.20 3.56
CA ASP A 21 -4.12 15.01 3.40
C ASP A 21 -2.99 14.51 4.29
N LEU A 22 -1.76 14.63 3.78
CA LEU A 22 -0.54 14.19 4.48
C LEU A 22 -0.50 12.69 4.84
N THR A 23 -1.32 11.86 4.20
CA THR A 23 -1.31 10.40 4.41
C THR A 23 -0.92 9.64 3.14
N CYS A 24 -0.01 8.68 3.25
CA CYS A 24 0.49 7.90 2.11
C CYS A 24 0.69 6.41 2.45
N TYR A 25 0.83 5.59 1.40
CA TYR A 25 1.37 4.24 1.52
C TYR A 25 2.83 4.26 1.06
N VAL A 26 3.74 3.74 1.87
CA VAL A 26 5.18 3.70 1.58
C VAL A 26 5.69 2.27 1.49
N LYS A 27 6.52 2.00 0.47
CA LYS A 27 7.31 0.78 0.35
C LYS A 27 8.78 1.15 0.42
N LEU A 28 9.44 0.76 1.51
CA LEU A 28 10.88 0.90 1.62
C LEU A 28 11.59 -0.19 0.79
N ALA A 29 12.77 0.15 0.28
CA ALA A 29 13.62 -0.80 -0.42
C ALA A 29 14.03 -1.94 0.52
N GLY A 30 14.10 -3.16 0.01
CA GLY A 30 14.39 -4.37 0.80
C GLY A 30 13.14 -5.08 1.33
N ASN A 31 13.33 -5.89 2.37
CA ASN A 31 12.29 -6.80 2.89
C ASN A 31 11.39 -6.14 3.95
N PHE A 32 10.88 -4.93 3.66
CA PHE A 32 9.92 -4.24 4.51
C PHE A 32 8.51 -4.35 3.94
N PRO A 33 7.45 -4.50 4.76
CA PRO A 33 6.08 -4.47 4.25
C PRO A 33 5.72 -3.08 3.70
N ILE A 34 4.66 -3.01 2.90
CA ILE A 34 4.01 -1.73 2.58
C ILE A 34 3.26 -1.27 3.82
N THR A 35 3.41 0.01 4.19
CA THR A 35 2.80 0.57 5.40
C THR A 35 2.10 1.89 5.10
N LYS A 36 0.99 2.16 5.79
CA LYS A 36 0.30 3.46 5.74
C LYS A 36 0.92 4.41 6.77
N LEU A 37 1.27 5.62 6.35
CA LEU A 37 1.92 6.63 7.18
C LEU A 37 1.16 7.96 7.06
N THR A 38 0.97 8.62 8.20
CA THR A 38 0.46 10.00 8.27
C THR A 38 1.59 10.91 8.71
N MET A 39 1.90 11.92 7.91
CA MET A 39 2.94 12.90 8.18
C MET A 39 2.41 13.97 9.14
N GLN A 40 3.27 14.44 10.04
CA GLN A 40 3.02 15.60 10.89
C GLN A 40 3.89 16.76 10.39
N LEU A 41 3.30 17.96 10.33
CA LEU A 41 3.99 19.21 10.01
C LEU A 41 4.59 19.82 11.28
#